data_AF-G0NH66-F1
#
_entry.id   AF-G0NH66-F1
#
_cell.length_a   1.000
_cell.length_b   1.000
_cell.length_c   1.000
_cell.angle_alpha   90.00
_cell.angle_beta   90.00
_cell.angle_gamma   90.00
#
_symmetry.space_group_name_H-M   'P 1'
#
loop_
_entity.id
_entity.type
_entity.pdbx_description
1 polymer ?
#
loop_
_entity_poly.entity_id
_entity_poly.type
_entity_poly.pdbx_seq_one_letter_code
_entity_poly.pdbx_strand_id
1 'polypeptide(L)'
;MQTEIGSVAFFQNVSAYPVKAPIISIDDCSGTLYCKGDYSLVVFDTDKVTMFDTYSADGFCDPFTQTWNVDKDGSGSLTTFKTLRGLCVDYSPPKTTLKPEVNCMSCPTNIENYVISSHYSEDIVHQFNELSPENGCRRMEIKCFWAGNFICESVLMIEYTNYSLRDITLERALNYASTILTCDENGEYYFKDLKNISKIDCNFNNCI
;
A
#
# COMPACT_ATOMS: atom_id res chain seq x y z
N MET A 1 16.21 -14.15 4.29
CA MET A 1 17.07 -14.18 3.08
C MET A 1 16.25 -13.56 1.96
N GLN A 2 16.40 -12.25 1.75
CA GLN A 2 15.48 -11.40 0.99
C GLN A 2 16.33 -10.48 0.13
N THR A 3 16.93 -11.04 -0.91
CA THR A 3 17.72 -10.33 -1.92
C THR A 3 18.06 -11.36 -2.97
N GLU A 4 17.41 -11.33 -4.14
CA GLU A 4 17.89 -11.80 -5.47
C GLU A 4 16.71 -11.74 -6.49
N ILE A 5 16.05 -10.59 -6.64
CA ILE A 5 15.07 -10.36 -7.74
C ILE A 5 15.53 -9.19 -8.65
N GLY A 6 16.77 -8.71 -8.50
CA GLY A 6 17.22 -7.44 -9.09
C GLY A 6 18.16 -7.49 -10.29
N SER A 7 18.68 -8.64 -10.71
CA SER A 7 19.90 -8.66 -11.56
C SER A 7 19.82 -9.38 -12.90
N VAL A 8 18.64 -9.75 -13.40
CA VAL A 8 18.51 -10.34 -14.75
C VAL A 8 17.88 -9.32 -15.70
N ALA A 9 18.52 -9.05 -16.84
CA ALA A 9 18.16 -8.04 -17.84
C ALA A 9 16.79 -8.24 -18.54
N PHE A 10 15.93 -9.10 -17.99
CA PHE A 10 14.55 -9.36 -18.43
C PHE A 10 13.49 -8.92 -17.39
N PHE A 11 13.87 -8.17 -16.36
CA PHE A 11 12.92 -7.66 -15.38
C PHE A 11 12.30 -6.33 -15.82
N GLN A 12 11.09 -6.39 -16.38
CA GLN A 12 10.10 -5.41 -15.92
C GLN A 12 9.90 -5.69 -14.43
N ASN A 13 10.05 -4.66 -13.60
CA ASN A 13 9.90 -4.77 -12.16
C ASN A 13 8.53 -5.37 -11.86
N VAL A 14 8.45 -6.67 -11.58
CA VAL A 14 7.17 -7.38 -11.37
C VAL A 14 6.42 -6.75 -10.20
N SER A 15 7.15 -6.15 -9.26
CA SER A 15 6.58 -5.37 -8.15
C SER A 15 5.87 -4.08 -8.56
N ALA A 16 6.03 -3.62 -9.82
CA ALA A 16 5.32 -2.45 -10.36
C ALA A 16 3.91 -2.79 -10.86
N TYR A 17 3.56 -4.06 -10.96
CA TYR A 17 2.26 -4.53 -11.46
C TYR A 17 1.45 -5.21 -10.34
N PRO A 18 0.11 -5.22 -10.43
CA PRO A 18 -0.72 -6.00 -9.52
C PRO A 18 -0.39 -7.49 -9.62
N VAL A 19 -0.16 -8.11 -8.47
CA VAL A 19 0.23 -9.53 -8.39
C VAL A 19 -0.76 -10.35 -7.56
N LYS A 20 -0.88 -11.64 -7.89
CA LYS A 20 -1.67 -12.62 -7.15
C LYS A 20 -0.92 -13.95 -7.02
N ALA A 21 -1.29 -14.72 -6.00
CA ALA A 21 -0.83 -16.10 -5.89
C ALA A 21 -1.38 -16.94 -7.05
N PRO A 22 -0.57 -17.83 -7.64
CA PRO A 22 -1.04 -18.78 -8.64
C PRO A 22 -1.89 -19.88 -8.01
N ILE A 23 -2.68 -20.53 -8.85
CA ILE A 23 -3.40 -21.76 -8.49
C ILE A 23 -2.47 -22.94 -8.78
N ILE A 24 -2.32 -23.80 -7.79
CA ILE A 24 -1.47 -25.00 -7.85
C ILE A 24 -2.37 -26.22 -7.73
N SER A 25 -2.20 -27.18 -8.62
CA SER A 25 -2.80 -28.51 -8.56
C SER A 25 -1.69 -29.53 -8.76
N ILE A 26 -1.53 -30.46 -7.81
CA ILE A 26 -0.54 -31.53 -7.89
C ILE A 26 -1.28 -32.84 -7.62
N ASP A 27 -1.10 -33.81 -8.51
CA ASP A 27 -1.60 -35.17 -8.39
C ASP A 27 -0.42 -36.14 -8.64
N ASP A 28 -0.01 -36.85 -7.61
CA ASP A 28 1.24 -37.62 -7.54
C ASP A 28 2.46 -36.84 -8.03
N CYS A 29 2.90 -37.13 -9.24
CA CYS A 29 4.09 -36.58 -9.89
C CYS A 29 3.72 -35.76 -11.12
N SER A 30 2.46 -35.37 -11.26
CA SER A 30 1.96 -34.43 -12.25
C SER A 30 1.49 -33.16 -11.54
N GLY A 31 1.89 -32.01 -12.06
CA GLY A 31 1.58 -30.72 -11.45
C GLY A 31 1.25 -29.68 -12.49
N THR A 32 0.26 -28.86 -12.16
CA THR A 32 -0.19 -27.73 -12.96
C THR A 32 -0.15 -26.49 -12.09
N LEU A 33 0.49 -25.45 -12.61
CA LEU A 33 0.59 -24.13 -12.01
C LEU A 33 0.03 -23.11 -12.99
N TYR A 34 -0.98 -22.33 -12.62
CA TYR A 34 -1.63 -21.40 -13.55
C TYR A 34 -2.23 -20.18 -12.86
N CYS A 35 -2.60 -19.20 -13.67
CA CYS A 35 -3.25 -17.97 -13.23
C CYS A 35 -4.72 -17.95 -13.62
N LYS A 36 -5.57 -17.39 -12.75
CA LYS A 36 -6.99 -17.22 -13.05
C LYS A 36 -7.22 -15.92 -13.81
N GLY A 37 -7.95 -16.00 -14.92
CA GLY A 37 -8.25 -14.83 -15.78
C GLY A 37 -7.06 -14.45 -16.66
N ASP A 38 -6.94 -13.16 -16.97
CA ASP A 38 -5.95 -12.66 -17.95
C ASP A 38 -4.58 -12.33 -17.32
N TYR A 39 -4.28 -12.88 -16.14
CA TYR A 39 -2.99 -12.69 -15.50
C TYR A 39 -1.94 -13.57 -16.17
N SER A 40 -0.77 -13.01 -16.42
CA SER A 40 0.38 -13.75 -16.93
C SER A 40 1.10 -14.48 -15.80
N LEU A 41 1.37 -15.77 -15.99
CA LEU A 41 2.16 -16.59 -15.10
C LEU A 41 3.65 -16.34 -15.31
N VAL A 42 4.35 -16.05 -14.21
CA VAL A 42 5.81 -15.95 -14.16
C VAL A 42 6.33 -16.97 -13.16
N VAL A 43 7.21 -17.87 -13.61
CA VAL A 43 7.82 -18.92 -12.80
C VAL A 43 9.28 -18.57 -12.53
N PHE A 44 9.62 -18.49 -11.25
CA PHE A 44 10.96 -18.30 -10.75
C PHE A 44 11.56 -19.65 -10.36
N ASP A 45 12.72 -19.94 -10.92
CA ASP A 45 13.62 -20.99 -10.48
C ASP A 45 14.82 -20.36 -9.73
N THR A 46 15.73 -21.17 -9.23
CA THR A 46 16.92 -20.66 -8.50
C THR A 46 17.83 -19.77 -9.36
N ASP A 47 17.83 -19.98 -10.67
CA ASP A 47 18.80 -19.41 -11.61
C ASP A 47 18.17 -18.86 -12.88
N LYS A 48 16.83 -18.94 -13.02
CA LYS A 48 16.12 -18.46 -14.20
C LYS A 48 14.70 -18.03 -13.87
N VAL A 49 14.18 -17.12 -14.69
CA VAL A 49 12.78 -16.69 -14.65
C VAL A 49 12.17 -16.97 -16.01
N THR A 50 11.00 -17.58 -16.01
CA THR A 50 10.28 -17.98 -17.22
C THR A 50 8.88 -17.39 -17.22
N MET A 51 8.54 -16.66 -18.26
CA MET A 51 7.19 -16.17 -18.52
C MET A 51 6.42 -17.23 -19.32
N PHE A 52 5.27 -17.63 -18.79
CA PHE A 52 4.30 -18.53 -19.42
C PHE A 52 3.08 -17.76 -19.96
N ASP A 53 3.02 -16.44 -19.71
CA ASP A 53 1.87 -15.61 -20.09
C ASP A 53 0.55 -16.21 -19.57
N THR A 54 -0.53 -16.19 -20.33
CA THR A 54 -1.83 -16.77 -19.91
C THR A 54 -1.84 -18.31 -19.84
N TYR A 55 -0.75 -18.98 -20.20
CA TYR A 55 -0.65 -20.44 -20.20
C TYR A 55 -0.26 -20.99 -18.81
N SER A 56 -0.70 -22.22 -18.56
CA SER A 56 -0.27 -23.02 -17.42
C SER A 56 1.16 -23.52 -17.60
N ALA A 57 1.88 -23.64 -16.48
CA ALA A 57 3.08 -24.45 -16.39
C ALA A 57 2.67 -25.86 -15.97
N ASP A 58 2.54 -26.74 -16.95
CA ASP A 58 2.21 -28.15 -16.78
C ASP A 58 3.47 -29.00 -16.83
N GLY A 59 3.67 -29.83 -15.81
CA GLY A 59 4.87 -30.62 -15.74
C GLY A 59 4.78 -31.87 -14.90
N PHE A 60 5.85 -32.65 -15.00
CA PHE A 60 6.03 -33.87 -14.26
C PHE A 60 7.25 -33.77 -13.37
N CYS A 61 7.15 -34.30 -12.16
CA CYS A 61 8.29 -34.38 -11.27
C CYS A 61 9.28 -35.46 -11.77
N ASP A 62 10.56 -35.27 -11.51
CA ASP A 62 11.55 -36.34 -11.59
C ASP A 62 11.89 -36.73 -10.14
N PRO A 63 11.50 -37.94 -9.69
CA PRO A 63 11.73 -38.36 -8.31
C PRO A 63 13.21 -38.58 -7.97
N PHE A 64 14.08 -38.80 -8.97
CA PHE A 64 15.51 -39.01 -8.74
C PHE A 64 16.25 -37.70 -8.53
N THR A 65 15.94 -36.69 -9.34
CA THR A 65 16.59 -35.38 -9.28
C THR A 65 15.83 -34.36 -8.43
N GLN A 66 14.60 -34.68 -8.03
CA GLN A 66 13.67 -33.77 -7.34
C GLN A 66 13.43 -32.47 -8.12
N THR A 67 13.35 -32.58 -9.45
CA THR A 67 13.11 -31.47 -10.36
C THR A 67 11.76 -31.59 -11.06
N TRP A 68 11.33 -30.54 -11.75
CA TRP A 68 10.11 -30.50 -12.54
C TRP A 68 10.44 -30.36 -14.02
N ASN A 69 9.90 -31.22 -14.86
CA ASN A 69 10.01 -31.13 -16.31
C ASN A 69 8.72 -30.55 -16.86
N VAL A 70 8.79 -29.31 -17.35
CA VAL A 70 7.64 -28.50 -17.76
C VAL A 70 7.72 -28.22 -19.25
N ASP A 71 6.62 -28.40 -19.97
CA ASP A 71 6.49 -27.93 -21.35
C ASP A 71 6.24 -26.42 -21.33
N LYS A 72 7.19 -25.64 -21.86
CA LYS A 72 7.15 -24.18 -21.78
C LYS A 72 6.31 -23.55 -22.88
N ASP A 73 6.32 -24.14 -24.07
CA ASP A 73 5.82 -23.52 -25.30
C ASP A 73 4.81 -24.39 -26.05
N GLY A 74 4.40 -25.51 -25.45
CA GLY A 74 3.46 -26.46 -26.07
C GLY A 74 4.08 -27.24 -27.22
N SER A 75 5.42 -27.20 -27.37
CA SER A 75 6.14 -27.93 -28.41
C SER A 75 6.38 -29.40 -28.06
N GLY A 76 6.08 -29.80 -26.81
CA GLY A 76 6.48 -31.08 -26.24
C GLY A 76 7.93 -31.12 -25.78
N SER A 77 8.69 -30.02 -25.89
CA SER A 77 10.05 -29.92 -25.38
C SER A 77 10.04 -29.59 -23.88
N LEU A 78 10.48 -30.55 -23.06
CA LEU A 78 10.48 -30.39 -21.61
C LEU A 78 11.70 -29.58 -21.14
N THR A 79 11.43 -28.54 -20.37
CA THR A 79 12.44 -27.75 -19.66
C THR A 79 12.47 -28.16 -18.19
N THR A 80 13.66 -28.44 -17.66
CA THR A 80 13.84 -28.81 -16.25
C THR A 80 13.91 -27.58 -15.35
N PHE A 81 13.12 -27.54 -14.28
CA PHE A 81 13.08 -26.52 -13.24
C PHE A 81 13.40 -27.15 -11.89
N LYS A 82 14.29 -26.55 -11.09
CA LYS A 82 14.55 -27.05 -9.72
C LYS A 82 13.41 -26.68 -8.78
N THR A 83 12.83 -25.50 -8.97
CA THR A 83 11.67 -25.04 -8.21
C THR A 83 10.65 -24.36 -9.13
N LEU A 84 9.36 -24.58 -8.85
CA LEU A 84 8.24 -23.94 -9.55
C LEU A 84 7.60 -22.86 -8.65
N ARG A 85 8.32 -21.76 -8.41
CA ARG A 85 7.76 -20.63 -7.66
C ARG A 85 7.01 -19.72 -8.62
N GLY A 86 5.69 -19.82 -8.66
CA GLY A 86 4.86 -19.00 -9.54
C GLY A 86 4.39 -17.68 -8.94
N LEU A 87 4.19 -16.68 -9.78
CA LEU A 87 3.48 -15.44 -9.48
C LEU A 87 2.59 -15.07 -10.67
N CYS A 88 1.35 -14.66 -10.39
CA CYS A 88 0.44 -14.14 -11.40
C CYS A 88 0.56 -12.63 -11.48
N VAL A 89 0.85 -12.10 -12.66
CA VAL A 89 1.14 -10.68 -12.89
C VAL A 89 0.17 -10.12 -13.92
N ASP A 90 -0.47 -9.00 -13.62
CA ASP A 90 -1.30 -8.29 -14.60
C ASP A 90 -0.42 -7.34 -15.44
N TYR A 91 0.08 -7.83 -16.59
CA TYR A 91 0.82 -7.02 -17.57
C TYR A 91 -0.09 -6.29 -18.56
N SER A 92 -1.42 -6.32 -18.37
CA SER A 92 -2.31 -5.51 -19.19
C SER A 92 -1.79 -4.07 -19.15
N PRO A 93 -1.73 -3.36 -20.30
CA PRO A 93 -1.47 -1.92 -20.28
C PRO A 93 -2.41 -1.35 -19.23
N PRO A 94 -1.92 -0.51 -18.30
CA PRO A 94 -2.68 -0.11 -17.13
C PRO A 94 -4.06 0.23 -17.63
N LYS A 95 -5.06 -0.58 -17.23
CA LYS A 95 -6.45 -0.33 -17.63
C LYS A 95 -6.60 1.14 -17.36
N THR A 96 -6.86 1.93 -18.39
CA THR A 96 -7.16 3.33 -18.21
C THR A 96 -8.53 3.34 -17.54
N THR A 97 -8.57 2.98 -16.26
CA THR A 97 -9.40 3.72 -15.33
C THR A 97 -9.07 5.15 -15.69
N LEU A 98 -10.08 5.87 -16.18
CA LEU A 98 -10.07 7.31 -16.04
C LEU A 98 -9.41 7.56 -14.68
N LYS A 99 -8.23 8.20 -14.67
CA LYS A 99 -7.67 8.76 -13.44
C LYS A 99 -8.90 9.36 -12.77
N PRO A 100 -9.31 8.91 -11.55
CA PRO A 100 -10.47 9.50 -10.89
C PRO A 100 -10.26 11.00 -11.05
N GLU A 101 -11.22 11.71 -11.67
CA GLU A 101 -11.04 13.13 -11.94
C GLU A 101 -10.66 13.75 -10.60
N VAL A 102 -9.36 14.05 -10.46
CA VAL A 102 -8.84 14.42 -9.16
C VAL A 102 -9.43 15.79 -8.92
N ASN A 103 -10.23 15.84 -7.89
CA ASN A 103 -11.02 16.98 -7.51
C ASN A 103 -11.02 17.05 -5.99
N CYS A 104 -11.58 18.12 -5.46
CA CYS A 104 -11.59 18.35 -4.03
C CYS A 104 -12.55 17.42 -3.23
N MET A 105 -13.06 16.35 -3.83
CA MET A 105 -13.77 15.25 -3.15
C MET A 105 -12.95 13.96 -3.11
N SER A 106 -11.79 13.93 -3.78
CA SER A 106 -10.96 12.74 -3.99
C SER A 106 -10.00 12.42 -2.84
N CYS A 107 -9.87 13.29 -1.85
CA CYS A 107 -9.01 13.02 -0.69
C CYS A 107 -9.48 11.80 0.11
N PRO A 108 -8.56 11.05 0.75
CA PRO A 108 -8.91 9.87 1.53
C PRO A 108 -9.80 10.21 2.73
N THR A 109 -10.75 9.33 3.04
CA THR A 109 -11.57 9.39 4.26
C THR A 109 -10.85 8.78 5.46
N ASN A 110 -10.06 7.73 5.22
CA ASN A 110 -9.21 7.15 6.25
C ASN A 110 -7.86 7.90 6.26
N ILE A 111 -7.68 8.76 7.25
CA ILE A 111 -6.46 9.55 7.46
C ILE A 111 -5.79 9.24 8.80
N GLU A 112 -6.01 8.05 9.36
CA GLU A 112 -5.35 7.62 10.61
C GLU A 112 -3.82 7.71 10.48
N ASN A 113 -3.30 7.35 9.30
CA ASN A 113 -1.88 7.41 8.98
C ASN A 113 -1.30 8.83 8.87
N TYR A 114 -2.14 9.87 8.87
CA TYR A 114 -1.65 11.26 8.87
C TYR A 114 -1.19 11.66 10.26
N VAL A 115 -1.78 11.09 11.30
CA VAL A 115 -1.42 11.43 12.69
C VAL A 115 -0.27 10.53 13.14
N ILE A 116 0.87 11.13 13.45
CA ILE A 116 2.03 10.44 13.97
C ILE A 116 2.00 10.57 15.48
N SER A 117 1.99 9.45 16.20
CA SER A 117 2.18 9.46 17.65
C SER A 117 3.67 9.55 17.96
N SER A 118 4.21 10.78 18.00
CA SER A 118 5.59 10.99 18.44
C SER A 118 5.80 10.59 19.91
N HIS A 119 4.73 10.65 20.70
CA HIS A 119 4.68 10.24 22.10
C HIS A 119 3.60 9.16 22.24
N TYR A 120 4.00 7.89 22.10
CA TYR A 120 3.12 6.74 22.33
C TYR A 120 2.74 6.65 23.81
N SER A 121 1.75 7.44 24.21
CA SER A 121 0.95 7.16 25.40
C SER A 121 -0.34 6.49 24.94
N GLU A 122 -0.70 5.35 25.52
CA GLU A 122 -1.97 4.67 25.25
C GLU A 122 -3.18 5.55 25.58
N ASP A 123 -2.97 6.65 26.30
CA ASP A 123 -4.02 7.60 26.69
C ASP A 123 -4.34 8.66 25.64
N ILE A 124 -3.54 8.81 24.58
CA ILE A 124 -3.83 9.78 23.51
C ILE A 124 -4.75 9.13 22.48
N VAL A 125 -5.97 9.67 22.38
CA VAL A 125 -6.99 9.19 21.46
C VAL A 125 -7.16 10.18 20.32
N HIS A 126 -7.24 9.65 19.11
CA HIS A 126 -7.51 10.39 17.89
C HIS A 126 -8.93 10.11 17.42
N GLN A 127 -9.67 11.17 17.11
CA GLN A 127 -10.99 11.10 16.52
C GLN A 127 -10.98 11.81 15.16
N PHE A 128 -11.55 11.16 14.17
CA PHE A 128 -11.66 11.66 12.79
C PHE A 128 -13.13 11.77 12.43
N ASN A 129 -13.58 12.97 12.09
CA ASN A 129 -14.97 13.22 11.71
C ASN A 129 -15.03 13.89 10.34
N GLU A 130 -15.75 13.27 9.40
CA GLU A 130 -16.03 13.91 8.12
C GLU A 130 -17.09 15.00 8.31
N LEU A 131 -16.77 16.22 7.87
CA LEU A 131 -17.66 17.37 7.96
C LEU A 131 -18.43 17.60 6.66
N SER A 132 -19.47 18.43 6.72
CA SER A 132 -20.15 18.89 5.51
C SER A 132 -19.16 19.61 4.58
N PRO A 133 -19.19 19.32 3.26
CA PRO A 133 -18.31 19.97 2.30
C PRO A 133 -18.45 21.50 2.32
N GLU A 134 -17.33 22.21 2.20
CA GLU A 134 -17.31 23.67 2.05
C GLU A 134 -16.95 24.00 0.61
N ASN A 135 -17.77 24.82 -0.06
CA ASN A 135 -17.63 25.11 -1.49
C ASN A 135 -17.57 23.85 -2.37
N GLY A 136 -18.23 22.76 -1.93
CA GLY A 136 -18.23 21.47 -2.63
C GLY A 136 -17.00 20.61 -2.35
N CYS A 137 -16.08 21.04 -1.50
CA CYS A 137 -14.85 20.33 -1.19
C CYS A 137 -14.91 19.59 0.16
N ARG A 138 -14.39 18.36 0.17
CA ARG A 138 -14.38 17.47 1.33
C ARG A 138 -13.63 18.11 2.49
N ARG A 139 -14.13 17.90 3.70
CA ARG A 139 -13.52 18.38 4.94
C ARG A 139 -13.43 17.27 5.97
N MET A 140 -12.32 17.25 6.68
CA MET A 140 -12.06 16.28 7.74
C MET A 140 -11.63 17.03 8.99
N GLU A 141 -12.38 16.84 10.07
CA GLU A 141 -11.98 17.26 11.41
C GLU A 141 -11.12 16.17 12.02
N ILE A 142 -9.99 16.58 12.59
CA ILE A 142 -9.11 15.73 13.37
C ILE A 142 -9.08 16.30 14.77
N LYS A 143 -9.37 15.46 15.76
CA LYS A 143 -9.33 15.81 17.17
C LYS A 143 -8.41 14.86 17.91
N CYS A 144 -7.43 15.43 18.61
CA CYS A 144 -6.56 14.72 19.52
C CYS A 144 -6.99 15.06 20.94
N PHE A 145 -7.25 14.05 21.77
CA PHE A 145 -7.57 14.28 23.18
C PHE A 145 -6.89 13.25 24.08
N TRP A 146 -6.58 13.68 25.29
CA TRP A 146 -6.04 12.83 26.33
C TRP A 146 -7.22 12.20 27.10
N ALA A 147 -7.32 10.86 27.12
CA ALA A 147 -8.42 10.12 27.75
C ALA A 147 -8.29 10.02 29.28
N GLY A 148 -7.07 10.09 29.82
CA GLY A 148 -6.82 10.27 31.25
C GLY A 148 -7.23 11.65 31.80
N ASN A 149 -7.19 11.79 33.13
CA ASN A 149 -7.53 13.04 33.84
C ASN A 149 -6.41 14.12 33.80
N PHE A 150 -5.50 14.02 32.83
CA PHE A 150 -4.34 14.90 32.78
C PHE A 150 -4.72 16.28 32.26
N ILE A 151 -4.16 17.30 32.90
CA ILE A 151 -4.33 18.70 32.51
C ILE A 151 -2.99 19.17 31.95
N CYS A 152 -2.96 19.52 30.67
CA CYS A 152 -1.77 20.03 30.00
C CYS A 152 -1.73 21.55 30.00
N GLU A 153 -0.53 22.11 30.10
CA GLU A 153 -0.31 23.55 29.97
C GLU A 153 -0.59 24.04 28.54
N SER A 154 -0.21 23.23 27.54
CA SER A 154 -0.55 23.49 26.14
C SER A 154 -0.76 22.22 25.35
N VAL A 155 -1.72 22.27 24.43
CA VAL A 155 -2.00 21.21 23.46
C VAL A 155 -2.05 21.83 22.07
N LEU A 156 -1.23 21.32 21.16
CA LEU A 156 -1.08 21.82 19.80
C LEU A 156 -1.07 20.68 18.79
N MET A 157 -1.66 20.92 17.63
CA MET A 157 -1.52 20.07 16.45
C MET A 157 -0.51 20.72 15.51
N ILE A 158 0.55 19.98 15.20
CA ILE A 158 1.69 20.48 14.44
C ILE A 158 1.81 19.68 13.15
N GLU A 159 1.91 20.36 12.03
CA GLU A 159 2.20 19.76 10.73
C GLU A 159 3.72 19.60 10.56
N TYR A 160 4.15 18.46 10.00
CA TYR A 160 5.55 18.16 9.71
C TYR A 160 5.79 18.00 8.20
N THR A 161 6.00 19.13 7.51
CA THR A 161 6.52 19.16 6.13
C THR A 161 7.92 19.76 6.10
N ASN A 162 8.83 19.08 5.39
CA ASN A 162 10.15 19.60 5.00
C ASN A 162 10.94 20.26 6.15
N TYR A 163 11.02 19.60 7.31
CA TYR A 163 11.75 20.06 8.50
C TYR A 163 11.21 21.35 9.13
N SER A 164 10.02 21.78 8.73
CA SER A 164 9.36 22.97 9.28
C SER A 164 8.16 22.54 10.12
N LEU A 165 8.14 22.98 11.37
CA LEU A 165 7.01 22.77 12.28
C LEU A 165 6.02 23.93 12.09
N ARG A 166 4.74 23.62 11.90
CA ARG A 166 3.67 24.62 11.73
C ARG A 166 2.47 24.28 12.61
N ASP A 167 2.00 25.25 13.39
CA ASP A 167 0.77 25.11 14.19
C ASP A 167 -0.45 25.16 13.26
N ILE A 168 -1.24 24.09 13.28
CA ILE A 168 -2.49 23.95 12.53
C ILE A 168 -3.72 23.87 13.44
N THR A 169 -3.57 24.19 14.74
CA THR A 169 -4.64 24.10 15.73
C THR A 169 -5.72 25.15 15.48
N LEU A 170 -6.98 24.71 15.39
CA LEU A 170 -8.16 25.60 15.33
C LEU A 170 -8.77 25.80 16.70
N GLU A 171 -9.10 24.71 17.38
CA GLU A 171 -9.64 24.73 18.74
C GLU A 171 -8.70 23.98 19.67
N ARG A 172 -8.59 24.48 20.91
CA ARG A 172 -7.75 23.89 21.94
C ARG A 172 -8.39 24.05 23.31
N ALA A 173 -8.17 23.05 24.15
CA ALA A 173 -8.44 23.08 25.57
C ALA A 173 -7.28 22.41 26.33
N LEU A 174 -7.43 22.25 27.63
CA LEU A 174 -6.40 21.68 28.50
C LEU A 174 -6.10 20.20 28.22
N ASN A 175 -7.02 19.48 27.59
CA ASN A 175 -6.92 18.05 27.32
C ASN A 175 -7.21 17.66 25.86
N TYR A 176 -7.46 18.63 24.98
CA TYR A 176 -7.67 18.33 23.56
C TYR A 176 -7.23 19.47 22.65
N ALA A 177 -6.93 19.12 21.41
CA ALA A 177 -6.80 20.06 20.30
C ALA A 177 -7.51 19.49 19.06
N SER A 178 -8.02 20.37 18.21
CA SER A 178 -8.62 19.99 16.94
C SER A 178 -8.16 20.89 15.79
N THR A 179 -8.20 20.31 14.60
CA THR A 179 -7.98 21.00 13.33
C THR A 179 -8.96 20.49 12.28
N ILE A 180 -9.14 21.26 11.21
CA ILE A 180 -9.98 20.89 10.08
C ILE A 180 -9.14 21.03 8.82
N LEU A 181 -8.98 19.91 8.12
CA LEU A 181 -8.34 19.88 6.81
C LEU A 181 -9.40 19.97 5.71
N THR A 182 -9.09 20.72 4.65
CA THR A 182 -9.93 20.79 3.45
C THR A 182 -9.20 20.12 2.30
N CYS A 183 -9.92 19.40 1.45
CA CYS A 183 -9.36 18.75 0.28
C CYS A 183 -9.18 19.77 -0.86
N ASP A 184 -8.02 19.80 -1.50
CA ASP A 184 -7.74 20.64 -2.69
C ASP A 184 -8.09 19.86 -3.98
N GLU A 185 -8.20 20.56 -5.10
CA GLU A 185 -8.49 19.97 -6.42
C GLU A 185 -7.43 18.96 -6.86
N ASN A 186 -6.24 18.99 -6.27
CA ASN A 186 -5.18 18.01 -6.50
C ASN A 186 -5.36 16.70 -5.70
N GLY A 187 -6.43 16.56 -4.91
CA GLY A 187 -6.72 15.37 -4.12
C GLY A 187 -5.86 15.25 -2.85
N GLU A 188 -5.22 16.34 -2.42
CA GLU A 188 -4.44 16.41 -1.19
C GLU A 188 -5.08 17.37 -0.20
N TYR A 189 -4.91 17.09 1.10
CA TYR A 189 -5.43 17.96 2.15
C TYR A 189 -4.57 19.20 2.35
N TYR A 190 -5.20 20.32 2.68
CA TYR A 190 -4.56 21.57 3.02
C TYR A 190 -5.20 22.22 4.25
N PHE A 191 -4.46 23.13 4.87
CA PHE A 191 -4.89 23.98 5.98
C PHE A 191 -4.46 25.42 5.72
N LYS A 192 -5.43 26.33 5.50
CA LYS A 192 -5.15 27.72 5.09
C LYS A 192 -4.22 27.75 3.87
N ASP A 193 -3.01 28.30 4.00
CA ASP A 193 -2.01 28.37 2.93
C ASP A 193 -1.06 27.16 2.91
N LEU A 194 -1.15 26.25 3.88
CA LEU A 194 -0.32 25.05 3.97
C LEU A 194 -0.93 23.93 3.15
N LYS A 195 -0.28 23.61 2.02
CA LYS A 195 -0.69 22.55 1.11
C LYS A 195 0.03 21.23 1.40
N ASN A 196 -0.54 20.14 0.87
CA ASN A 196 0.06 18.81 0.83
C ASN A 196 0.28 18.21 2.24
N ILE A 197 -0.68 18.43 3.13
CA ILE A 197 -0.64 17.91 4.49
C ILE A 197 -0.77 16.40 4.45
N SER A 198 0.20 15.74 5.07
CA SER A 198 0.26 14.27 5.15
C SER A 198 0.74 13.76 6.51
N LYS A 199 1.21 14.66 7.38
CA LYS A 199 1.85 14.34 8.66
C LYS A 199 1.51 15.38 9.70
N ILE A 200 0.86 14.94 10.77
CA ILE A 200 0.37 15.75 11.88
C ILE A 200 0.83 15.09 13.17
N ASP A 201 1.37 15.89 14.08
CA ASP A 201 1.79 15.48 15.41
C ASP A 201 0.93 16.19 16.45
N CYS A 202 0.43 15.44 17.41
CA CYS A 202 -0.39 15.96 18.51
C CYS A 202 0.48 16.11 19.75
N ASN A 203 0.87 17.36 20.02
CA ASN A 203 1.83 17.68 21.04
C ASN A 203 1.13 18.20 22.30
N PHE A 204 1.23 17.41 23.36
CA PHE A 204 0.71 17.71 24.69
C PHE A 204 1.89 18.05 25.60
N ASN A 205 2.01 19.31 26.02
CA ASN A 205 3.15 19.78 26.82
C ASN A 205 2.77 19.96 28.29
N ASN A 206 3.69 19.58 29.18
CA ASN A 206 3.62 19.79 30.63
C ASN A 206 2.28 19.32 31.24
N CYS A 207 1.91 18.06 30.99
CA CYS A 207 0.69 17.46 31.51
C CYS A 207 0.89 16.87 32.91
N ILE A 208 -0.06 17.14 33.82
CA ILE A 208 -0.08 16.69 35.22
C ILE A 208 -1.36 15.95 35.58
#